data_AF-A0A2M8LXT4-F1
#
_entry.id   AF-A0A2M8LXT4-F1
#
_cell.length_a   1.000
_cell.length_b   1.000
_cell.length_c   1.000
_cell.angle_alpha   90.00
_cell.angle_beta   90.00
_cell.angle_gamma   90.00
#
_symmetry.space_group_name_H-M   'P 1'
#
loop_
_entity.id
_entity.type
_entity.pdbx_description
1 polymer ?
#
loop_
_entity_poly.entity_id
_entity_poly.type
_entity_poly.pdbx_seq_one_letter_code
_entity_poly.pdbx_strand_id
1 'polypeptide(L)'
;MSGESVEVVPRGYRVGDWEVADLIGAGGWGTVYEGRSVGGADGAGGPVEVALKFLPTSGLAPRQARGMVETARRETELGRRARHPRLIRLLDSVTLSEPASPALDGAVVLVMERAEHSLRDRLGDPPASGRPPLSAREGARLLTEVCEGLAHLHGLGWVHGDLKPDNVLVMADGSVRLSDFGLSVELDGTHAYIPPLGTPDYLPPERWRAPLGERGVQIRRSTDIWALGIMIHQVFTGGASPFPGATPAARAAAAQEYAAGRAPLRMDMRVPPLWRGLAADCLTADHADRAAHTAESLLARVRAGRERPAPSSPPHRRGRTALAATLAAVVCGAGAGWAESGREDRPVRAGTMASGRTGQAAGDGRSTRVEVFNAEKRCRAPGSRDELCSLGLAIDPLEPYTAENVVTTRVWHGDALAVDCRLARGAPVVDETGARSTRWFRVRLPAGEPRSTAWLPAVRTKDRPQLPECPGRAVRD
;
A
#
# COMPACT_ATOMS: atom_id res chain seq x y z
N MET A 1 -3.33 -20.15 -8.46
CA MET A 1 -3.45 -19.97 -7.00
C MET A 1 -2.79 -21.16 -6.33
N SER A 2 -1.47 -21.13 -6.23
CA SER A 2 -0.70 -22.04 -5.39
C SER A 2 -0.80 -21.50 -3.96
N GLY A 3 -1.32 -22.31 -3.04
CA GLY A 3 -1.25 -22.00 -1.61
C GLY A 3 0.22 -22.04 -1.19
N GLU A 4 0.83 -20.88 -1.01
CA GLU A 4 2.05 -20.78 -0.23
C GLU A 4 1.67 -21.14 1.20
N SER A 5 2.19 -22.28 1.67
CA SER A 5 2.15 -22.65 3.08
C SER A 5 2.81 -21.53 3.87
N VAL A 6 2.01 -20.77 4.62
CA VAL A 6 2.52 -19.82 5.61
C VAL A 6 3.42 -20.61 6.54
N GLU A 7 4.71 -20.35 6.50
CA GLU A 7 5.68 -21.04 7.36
C GLU A 7 5.38 -20.64 8.80
N VAL A 8 4.87 -21.60 9.58
CA VAL A 8 4.40 -21.38 10.94
C VAL A 8 5.62 -21.37 11.86
N VAL A 9 5.82 -20.27 12.58
CA VAL A 9 6.85 -20.17 13.61
C VAL A 9 6.47 -21.13 14.74
N PRO A 10 7.36 -22.05 15.16
CA PRO A 10 7.00 -23.07 16.12
C PRO A 10 6.76 -22.47 17.51
N ARG A 11 5.78 -23.01 18.22
CA ARG A 11 5.53 -22.70 19.64
C ARG A 11 6.79 -23.03 20.46
N GLY A 12 7.16 -22.14 21.37
CA GLY A 12 8.41 -22.23 22.13
C GLY A 12 9.59 -21.51 21.48
N TYR A 13 9.46 -21.02 20.23
CA TYR A 13 10.50 -20.24 19.60
C TYR A 13 10.75 -18.92 20.36
N ARG A 14 12.02 -18.56 20.57
CA ARG A 14 12.40 -17.40 21.36
C ARG A 14 12.68 -16.18 20.48
N VAL A 15 12.10 -15.05 20.85
CA VAL A 15 12.34 -13.72 20.28
C VAL A 15 12.76 -12.80 21.42
N GLY A 16 14.07 -12.67 21.64
CA GLY A 16 14.59 -11.95 22.79
C GLY A 16 14.05 -12.51 24.11
N ASP A 17 13.37 -11.68 24.89
CA ASP A 17 12.75 -12.04 26.17
C ASP A 17 11.34 -12.66 26.03
N TRP A 18 10.90 -12.95 24.81
CA TRP A 18 9.57 -13.45 24.51
C TRP A 18 9.61 -14.86 23.92
N GLU A 19 8.62 -15.67 24.25
CA GLU A 19 8.42 -17.00 23.67
C GLU A 19 7.13 -17.01 22.85
N VAL A 20 7.21 -17.52 21.62
CA VAL A 20 6.09 -17.68 20.69
C VAL A 20 5.12 -18.74 21.21
N ALA A 21 3.83 -18.41 21.21
CA ALA A 21 2.74 -19.31 21.56
C ALA A 21 1.86 -19.58 20.32
N ASP A 22 0.56 -19.30 20.40
CA ASP A 22 -0.39 -19.71 19.36
C ASP A 22 -0.47 -18.66 18.23
N LEU A 23 -0.83 -19.08 17.02
CA LEU A 23 -1.04 -18.16 15.89
C LEU A 23 -2.34 -17.37 16.09
N ILE A 24 -2.25 -16.04 16.05
CA ILE A 24 -3.41 -15.13 16.10
C ILE A 24 -3.97 -14.93 14.69
N GLY A 25 -3.10 -14.68 13.71
CA GLY A 25 -3.52 -14.43 12.35
C GLY A 25 -2.37 -14.35 11.35
N ALA A 26 -2.69 -14.56 10.08
CA ALA A 26 -1.75 -14.44 8.97
C ALA A 26 -2.33 -13.48 7.93
N GLY A 27 -1.52 -12.56 7.42
CA GLY A 27 -1.92 -11.56 6.44
C GLY A 27 -0.84 -11.31 5.39
N GLY A 28 -1.13 -10.42 4.44
CA GLY A 28 -0.24 -10.14 3.30
C GLY A 28 1.11 -9.52 3.65
N TRP A 29 1.29 -9.08 4.90
CA TRP A 29 2.49 -8.39 5.38
C TRP A 29 3.29 -9.20 6.40
N GLY A 30 2.76 -10.34 6.84
CA GLY A 30 3.37 -11.11 7.92
C GLY A 30 2.39 -11.97 8.70
N THR A 31 2.89 -12.57 9.77
CA THR A 31 2.14 -13.42 10.69
C THR A 31 2.19 -12.84 12.09
N VAL A 32 1.10 -13.01 12.84
CA VAL A 32 0.98 -12.51 14.21
C VAL A 32 0.73 -13.69 15.13
N TYR A 33 1.58 -13.83 16.14
CA TYR A 33 1.48 -14.86 17.17
C TYR A 33 1.23 -14.25 18.54
N GLU A 34 0.67 -15.04 19.43
CA GLU A 34 0.74 -14.78 20.86
C GLU A 34 2.20 -14.91 21.31
N GLY A 35 2.62 -14.05 22.23
CA GLY A 35 3.92 -14.15 22.89
C GLY A 35 3.75 -14.12 24.41
N ARG A 36 4.67 -14.75 25.12
CA ARG A 36 4.74 -14.75 26.59
C ARG A 36 6.13 -14.36 27.06
N SER A 37 6.25 -13.56 28.12
CA SER A 37 7.56 -13.21 28.67
C SER A 37 8.27 -14.43 29.27
N VAL A 38 9.57 -14.54 29.02
CA VAL A 38 10.45 -15.54 29.60
C VAL A 38 11.00 -15.00 30.92
N GLY A 39 10.50 -15.49 32.05
CA GLY A 39 11.00 -15.13 33.39
C GLY A 39 10.53 -13.79 33.96
N GLY A 40 9.90 -12.92 33.15
CA GLY A 40 9.17 -11.74 33.62
C GLY A 40 7.75 -12.11 34.06
N ALA A 41 7.28 -11.54 35.16
CA ALA A 41 5.92 -11.71 35.67
C ALA A 41 5.15 -10.39 35.63
N ASP A 42 3.86 -10.46 35.31
CA ASP A 42 2.92 -9.36 35.42
C ASP A 42 2.58 -9.05 36.90
N GLY A 43 1.73 -8.05 37.13
CA GLY A 43 1.30 -7.67 38.48
C GLY A 43 0.55 -8.78 39.25
N ALA A 44 0.17 -9.88 38.58
CA ALA A 44 -0.51 -11.03 39.15
C ALA A 44 0.41 -12.27 39.28
N GLY A 45 1.70 -12.15 38.92
CA GLY A 45 2.67 -13.23 39.01
C GLY A 45 2.69 -14.19 37.80
N GLY A 46 1.93 -13.92 36.74
CA GLY A 46 1.89 -14.70 35.50
C GLY A 46 2.76 -14.09 34.38
N PRO A 47 3.07 -14.81 33.30
CA PRO A 47 3.84 -14.25 32.19
C PRO A 47 3.07 -13.11 31.51
N VAL A 48 3.76 -12.02 31.17
CA VAL A 48 3.20 -10.91 30.39
C VAL A 48 2.87 -11.42 28.99
N GLU A 49 1.60 -11.28 28.58
CA GLU A 49 1.15 -11.65 27.24
C GLU A 49 1.29 -10.50 26.24
N VAL A 50 1.80 -10.82 25.05
CA VAL A 50 2.06 -9.86 23.96
C VAL A 50 1.57 -10.42 22.62
N ALA A 51 1.52 -9.56 21.61
CA ALA A 51 1.41 -9.96 20.22
C ALA A 51 2.77 -9.80 19.52
N LEU A 52 3.20 -10.82 18.79
CA LEU A 52 4.46 -10.87 18.05
C LEU A 52 4.14 -10.87 16.56
N LYS A 53 4.36 -9.74 15.88
CA LYS A 53 4.14 -9.61 14.43
C LYS A 53 5.46 -9.82 13.68
N PHE A 54 5.57 -10.95 13.01
CA PHE A 54 6.72 -11.32 12.19
C PHE A 54 6.55 -10.75 10.78
N LEU A 55 7.54 -9.97 10.37
CA LEU A 55 7.65 -9.38 9.04
C LEU A 55 8.81 -10.11 8.32
N PRO A 56 8.52 -11.19 7.59
CA PRO A 56 9.55 -12.00 6.96
C PRO A 56 10.23 -11.21 5.83
N THR A 57 11.55 -11.33 5.74
CA THR A 57 12.36 -10.72 4.69
C THR A 57 13.01 -11.76 3.76
N SER A 58 13.08 -13.01 4.22
CA SER A 58 13.64 -14.15 3.49
C SER A 58 12.78 -14.52 2.28
N GLY A 59 13.43 -14.88 1.16
CA GLY A 59 12.73 -15.29 -0.06
C GLY A 59 12.03 -14.15 -0.82
N LEU A 60 11.98 -12.94 -0.26
CA LEU A 60 11.50 -11.75 -0.96
C LEU A 60 12.55 -11.24 -1.94
N ALA A 61 12.10 -10.75 -3.10
CA ALA A 61 12.98 -10.04 -4.01
C ALA A 61 13.57 -8.79 -3.30
N PRO A 62 14.77 -8.32 -3.66
CA PRO A 62 15.46 -7.23 -2.94
C PRO A 62 14.61 -5.97 -2.72
N ARG A 63 13.76 -5.61 -3.69
CA ARG A 63 12.82 -4.49 -3.58
C ARG A 63 11.74 -4.72 -2.52
N GLN A 64 11.21 -5.94 -2.46
CA GLN A 64 10.17 -6.32 -1.51
C GLN A 64 10.74 -6.43 -0.09
N ALA A 65 11.93 -7.01 0.07
CA ALA A 65 12.63 -7.04 1.34
C ALA A 65 12.90 -5.63 1.89
N ARG A 66 13.41 -4.71 1.04
CA ARG A 66 13.57 -3.28 1.41
C ARG A 66 12.24 -2.63 1.80
N GLY A 67 11.17 -2.91 1.05
CA GLY A 67 9.83 -2.43 1.38
C GLY A 67 9.36 -2.92 2.76
N MET A 68 9.60 -4.19 3.08
CA MET A 68 9.25 -4.78 4.37
C MET A 68 10.04 -4.16 5.54
N VAL A 69 11.33 -3.92 5.35
CA VAL A 69 12.17 -3.23 6.34
C VAL A 69 11.68 -1.79 6.57
N GLU A 70 11.31 -1.07 5.50
CA GLU A 70 10.75 0.28 5.62
C GLU A 70 9.38 0.28 6.33
N THR A 71 8.53 -0.71 6.07
CA THR A 71 7.27 -0.93 6.82
C THR A 71 7.56 -1.10 8.32
N ALA A 72 8.49 -1.99 8.67
CA ALA A 72 8.87 -2.25 10.06
C ALA A 72 9.44 -1.00 10.75
N ARG A 73 10.27 -0.25 10.02
CA ARG A 73 10.87 1.01 10.49
C ARG A 73 9.81 2.06 10.78
N ARG A 74 8.83 2.24 9.89
CA ARG A 74 7.71 3.18 10.07
C ARG A 74 6.87 2.83 11.28
N GLU A 75 6.51 1.56 11.42
CA GLU A 75 5.71 1.07 12.55
C GLU A 75 6.48 1.25 13.87
N THR A 76 7.80 1.01 13.86
CA THR A 76 8.68 1.27 15.02
C THR A 76 8.77 2.75 15.37
N GLU A 77 8.98 3.62 14.39
CA GLU A 77 9.11 5.07 14.61
C GLU A 77 7.82 5.67 15.15
N LEU A 78 6.69 5.36 14.52
CA LEU A 78 5.40 5.85 14.96
C LEU A 78 5.04 5.28 16.34
N GLY A 79 5.25 3.98 16.58
CA GLY A 79 4.98 3.37 17.88
C GLY A 79 5.78 3.98 19.03
N ARG A 80 7.00 4.47 18.75
CA ARG A 80 7.83 5.20 19.74
C ARG A 80 7.35 6.62 20.00
N ARG A 81 6.91 7.35 18.96
CA ARG A 81 6.48 8.76 19.07
C ARG A 81 5.02 8.94 19.51
N ALA A 82 4.12 8.06 19.08
CA ALA A 82 2.67 8.23 19.20
C ALA A 82 2.08 7.44 20.37
N ARG A 83 2.39 7.86 21.61
CA ARG A 83 1.81 7.24 22.80
C ARG A 83 0.41 7.81 23.09
N HIS A 84 -0.61 6.97 22.95
CA HIS A 84 -1.99 7.34 23.23
C HIS A 84 -2.83 6.11 23.60
N PRO A 85 -3.82 6.20 24.51
CA PRO A 85 -4.67 5.06 24.92
C PRO A 85 -5.54 4.47 23.80
N ARG A 86 -5.55 5.09 22.62
CA ARG A 86 -6.27 4.65 21.42
C ARG A 86 -5.37 4.23 20.26
N LEU A 87 -4.06 4.11 20.49
CA LEU A 87 -3.10 3.55 19.55
C LEU A 87 -2.44 2.33 20.19
N ILE A 88 -2.22 1.27 19.40
CA ILE A 88 -1.60 0.05 19.91
C ILE A 88 -0.17 0.34 20.37
N ARG A 89 0.17 -0.09 21.58
CA ARG A 89 1.48 0.14 22.15
C ARG A 89 2.48 -0.85 21.56
N LEU A 90 3.47 -0.33 20.86
CA LEU A 90 4.70 -1.03 20.56
C LEU A 90 5.57 -1.09 21.83
N LEU A 91 5.96 -2.31 22.20
CA LEU A 91 6.80 -2.61 23.36
C LEU A 91 8.27 -2.68 22.94
N ASP A 92 8.54 -3.39 21.85
CA ASP A 92 9.89 -3.62 21.35
C ASP A 92 9.89 -3.97 19.84
N SER A 93 11.06 -3.97 19.22
CA SER A 93 11.30 -4.37 17.83
C SER A 93 12.61 -5.14 17.74
N VAL A 94 12.54 -6.39 17.31
CA VAL A 94 13.65 -7.34 17.30
C VAL A 94 13.92 -7.78 15.86
N THR A 95 15.15 -7.66 15.39
CA THR A 95 15.58 -8.29 14.13
C THR A 95 16.20 -9.64 14.44
N LEU A 96 15.66 -10.70 13.84
CA LEU A 96 16.15 -12.06 14.02
C LEU A 96 17.43 -12.29 13.21
N SER A 97 18.35 -13.05 13.79
CA SER A 97 19.51 -13.58 13.10
C SER A 97 19.55 -15.08 13.34
N GLU A 98 19.06 -15.83 12.36
CA GLU A 98 18.77 -17.26 12.46
C GLU A 98 19.37 -18.02 11.27
N PRO A 99 20.70 -18.17 11.21
CA PRO A 99 21.35 -18.86 10.09
C PRO A 99 20.86 -20.30 9.90
N ALA A 100 20.39 -20.94 10.98
CA ALA A 100 19.84 -22.29 10.97
C ALA A 100 18.39 -22.37 10.47
N SER A 101 17.68 -21.23 10.40
CA SER A 101 16.30 -21.13 9.89
C SER A 101 16.22 -20.00 8.86
N PRO A 102 16.60 -20.27 7.59
CA PRO A 102 16.68 -19.24 6.54
C PRO A 102 15.39 -18.45 6.30
N ALA A 103 14.23 -19.02 6.66
CA ALA A 103 12.92 -18.37 6.56
C ALA A 103 12.65 -17.31 7.65
N LEU A 104 13.41 -17.32 8.74
CA LEU A 104 13.30 -16.37 9.84
C LEU A 104 14.50 -15.42 9.89
N ASP A 105 15.60 -15.75 9.22
CA ASP A 105 16.79 -14.91 9.20
C ASP A 105 16.50 -13.52 8.61
N GLY A 106 16.88 -12.48 9.35
CA GLY A 106 16.64 -11.08 9.01
C GLY A 106 15.20 -10.59 9.22
N ALA A 107 14.26 -11.47 9.62
CA ALA A 107 12.89 -11.07 9.87
C ALA A 107 12.82 -10.05 11.01
N VAL A 108 11.94 -9.05 10.86
CA VAL A 108 11.68 -8.08 11.92
C VAL A 108 10.44 -8.49 12.69
N VAL A 109 10.57 -8.62 14.00
CA VAL A 109 9.47 -8.97 14.91
C VAL A 109 9.10 -7.74 15.72
N LEU A 110 7.86 -7.28 15.56
CA LEU A 110 7.30 -6.20 16.36
C LEU A 110 6.58 -6.80 17.57
N VAL A 111 7.01 -6.40 18.76
CA VAL A 111 6.42 -6.82 20.03
C VAL A 111 5.42 -5.76 20.45
N MET A 112 4.15 -6.13 20.55
CA MET A 112 3.04 -5.21 20.82
C MET A 112 2.20 -5.68 22.01
N GLU A 113 1.46 -4.77 22.63
CA GLU A 113 0.44 -5.19 23.59
C GLU A 113 -0.62 -6.10 22.92
N ARG A 114 -1.15 -7.06 23.68
CA ARG A 114 -2.10 -8.05 23.20
C ARG A 114 -3.54 -7.52 23.22
N ALA A 115 -4.21 -7.62 22.08
CA ALA A 115 -5.65 -7.39 21.95
C ALA A 115 -6.44 -8.69 22.08
N GLU A 116 -7.74 -8.60 22.38
CA GLU A 116 -8.62 -9.76 22.45
C GLU A 116 -9.07 -10.21 21.05
N HIS A 117 -9.44 -9.26 20.19
CA HIS A 117 -9.86 -9.49 18.81
C HIS A 117 -9.85 -8.19 18.01
N SER A 118 -10.04 -8.26 16.69
CA SER A 118 -10.22 -7.08 15.85
C SER A 118 -11.70 -6.64 15.80
N LEU A 119 -11.97 -5.39 15.45
CA LEU A 119 -13.33 -4.91 15.23
C LEU A 119 -14.00 -5.70 14.07
N ARG A 120 -13.23 -6.17 13.09
CA ARG A 120 -13.71 -7.08 12.04
C ARG A 120 -14.43 -8.30 12.62
N ASP A 121 -13.89 -8.89 13.68
CA ASP A 121 -14.45 -10.10 14.31
C ASP A 121 -15.78 -9.85 15.04
N ARG A 122 -16.13 -8.58 15.26
CA ARG A 122 -17.42 -8.13 15.80
C ARG A 122 -18.45 -7.81 14.71
N LEU A 123 -18.04 -7.85 13.44
CA LEU A 123 -18.91 -7.66 12.28
C LEU A 123 -19.27 -9.02 11.67
N GLY A 124 -20.34 -9.05 10.87
CA GLY A 124 -20.91 -10.28 10.32
C GLY A 124 -22.10 -10.80 11.11
N ASP A 125 -22.75 -11.82 10.55
CA ASP A 125 -23.90 -12.50 11.15
C ASP A 125 -23.76 -14.02 10.95
N PRO A 126 -23.42 -14.80 12.00
CA PRO A 126 -22.99 -14.34 13.33
C PRO A 126 -21.56 -13.74 13.32
N PRO A 127 -21.19 -12.91 14.31
CA PRO A 127 -19.82 -12.40 14.45
C PRO A 127 -18.80 -13.50 14.72
N ALA A 128 -17.62 -13.43 14.10
CA ALA A 128 -16.54 -14.43 14.25
C ALA A 128 -15.97 -14.50 15.68
N SER A 129 -16.04 -13.41 16.43
CA SER A 129 -15.67 -13.34 17.85
C SER A 129 -16.53 -14.22 18.78
N GLY A 130 -17.64 -14.79 18.29
CA GLY A 130 -18.60 -15.54 19.10
C GLY A 130 -19.41 -14.67 20.06
N ARG A 131 -19.22 -13.33 20.03
CA ARG A 131 -19.98 -12.36 20.82
C ARG A 131 -21.27 -11.96 20.09
N PRO A 132 -22.30 -11.46 20.81
CA PRO A 132 -23.48 -10.89 20.18
C PRO A 132 -23.12 -9.73 19.22
N PRO A 133 -23.92 -9.50 18.17
CA PRO A 133 -23.80 -8.34 17.30
C PRO A 133 -23.75 -7.03 18.11
N LEU A 134 -22.97 -6.06 17.61
CA LEU A 134 -22.79 -4.77 18.27
C LEU A 134 -24.14 -4.05 18.47
N SER A 135 -24.44 -3.68 19.72
CA SER A 135 -25.54 -2.76 19.98
C SER A 135 -25.20 -1.36 19.44
N ALA A 136 -26.22 -0.55 19.15
CA ALA A 136 -25.99 0.83 18.70
C ALA A 136 -25.17 1.66 19.70
N ARG A 137 -25.35 1.42 21.01
CA ARG A 137 -24.58 2.10 22.07
C ARG A 137 -23.12 1.66 22.06
N GLU A 138 -22.86 0.37 21.90
CA GLU A 138 -21.50 -0.16 21.83
C GLU A 138 -20.79 0.31 20.56
N GLY A 139 -21.43 0.19 19.39
CA GLY A 139 -20.89 0.70 18.13
C GLY A 139 -20.56 2.19 18.19
N ALA A 140 -21.44 3.02 18.76
CA ALA A 140 -21.16 4.43 18.98
C ALA A 140 -19.98 4.68 19.92
N ARG A 141 -19.79 3.86 20.97
CA ARG A 141 -18.63 3.95 21.87
C ARG A 141 -17.34 3.67 21.11
N LEU A 142 -17.26 2.52 20.43
CA LEU A 142 -16.08 2.08 19.70
C LEU A 142 -15.68 3.10 18.62
N LEU A 143 -16.65 3.58 17.82
CA LEU A 143 -16.39 4.60 16.79
C LEU A 143 -15.91 5.94 17.39
N THR A 144 -16.37 6.31 18.58
CA THR A 144 -15.87 7.53 19.24
C THR A 144 -14.40 7.38 19.61
N GLU A 145 -14.03 6.23 20.16
CA GLU A 145 -12.65 5.92 20.54
C GLU A 145 -11.73 5.78 19.31
N VAL A 146 -12.24 5.27 18.18
CA VAL A 146 -11.56 5.32 16.88
C VAL A 146 -11.29 6.76 16.46
N CYS A 147 -12.29 7.66 16.55
CA CYS A 147 -12.09 9.08 16.24
C CYS A 147 -11.05 9.73 17.17
N GLU A 148 -11.00 9.35 18.45
CA GLU A 148 -9.97 9.82 19.39
C GLU A 148 -8.56 9.39 18.97
N GLY A 149 -8.37 8.12 18.59
CA GLY A 149 -7.10 7.64 18.09
C GLY A 149 -6.69 8.30 16.78
N LEU A 150 -7.64 8.48 15.86
CA LEU A 150 -7.37 9.09 14.56
C LEU A 150 -7.05 10.58 14.68
N ALA A 151 -7.76 11.31 15.53
CA ALA A 151 -7.47 12.71 15.85
C ALA A 151 -6.07 12.87 16.45
N HIS A 152 -5.68 11.99 17.38
CA HIS A 152 -4.33 12.02 17.91
C HIS A 152 -3.27 11.78 16.82
N LEU A 153 -3.47 10.76 15.98
CA LEU A 153 -2.55 10.44 14.88
C LEU A 153 -2.42 11.59 13.87
N HIS A 154 -3.54 12.18 13.47
CA HIS A 154 -3.58 13.31 12.53
C HIS A 154 -2.96 14.58 13.14
N GLY A 155 -3.15 14.80 14.44
CA GLY A 155 -2.53 15.88 15.20
C GLY A 155 -1.00 15.79 15.26
N LEU A 156 -0.44 14.57 15.22
CA LEU A 156 1.00 14.35 15.08
C LEU A 156 1.52 14.55 13.65
N GLY A 157 0.65 14.86 12.68
CA GLY A 157 1.02 15.01 11.28
C GLY A 157 1.06 13.70 10.50
N TRP A 158 0.49 12.61 11.01
CA TRP A 158 0.51 11.31 10.35
C TRP A 158 -0.83 10.96 9.71
N VAL A 159 -0.78 10.16 8.66
CA VAL A 159 -1.94 9.51 8.04
C VAL A 159 -1.80 8.01 8.23
N HIS A 160 -2.88 7.33 8.61
CA HIS A 160 -2.88 5.89 8.83
C HIS A 160 -2.67 5.11 7.53
N GLY A 161 -3.41 5.48 6.47
CA GLY A 161 -3.25 4.98 5.10
C GLY A 161 -3.92 3.64 4.79
N ASP A 162 -4.27 2.85 5.80
CA ASP A 162 -5.03 1.58 5.69
C ASP A 162 -5.99 1.38 6.88
N LEU A 163 -6.75 2.42 7.21
CA LEU A 163 -7.77 2.34 8.27
C LEU A 163 -8.90 1.40 7.83
N LYS A 164 -9.21 0.38 8.64
CA LYS A 164 -10.28 -0.60 8.42
C LYS A 164 -10.59 -1.34 9.72
N PRO A 165 -11.73 -2.04 9.85
CA PRO A 165 -12.07 -2.82 11.04
C PRO A 165 -11.01 -3.84 11.47
N ASP A 166 -10.24 -4.41 10.53
CA ASP A 166 -9.16 -5.36 10.82
C ASP A 166 -8.00 -4.69 11.58
N ASN A 167 -7.82 -3.38 11.40
CA ASN A 167 -6.76 -2.56 12.01
C ASN A 167 -7.28 -1.73 13.22
N VAL A 168 -8.48 -2.05 13.71
CA VAL A 168 -9.04 -1.51 14.95
C VAL A 168 -9.13 -2.67 15.93
N LEU A 169 -8.26 -2.69 16.92
CA LEU A 169 -8.19 -3.79 17.88
C LEU A 169 -9.06 -3.49 19.11
N VAL A 170 -9.81 -4.49 19.56
CA VAL A 170 -10.60 -4.44 20.79
C VAL A 170 -9.81 -5.14 21.90
N MET A 171 -9.61 -4.43 22.98
CA MET A 171 -8.83 -4.89 24.12
C MET A 171 -9.71 -5.61 25.13
N ALA A 172 -9.09 -6.31 26.09
CA ALA A 172 -9.81 -7.06 27.12
C ALA A 172 -10.75 -6.20 27.99
N ASP A 173 -10.44 -4.90 28.15
CA ASP A 173 -11.29 -3.92 28.84
C ASP A 173 -12.44 -3.37 27.96
N GLY A 174 -12.53 -3.82 26.70
CA GLY A 174 -13.52 -3.39 25.72
C GLY A 174 -13.26 -2.03 25.07
N SER A 175 -12.09 -1.42 25.34
CA SER A 175 -11.60 -0.23 24.64
C SER A 175 -10.94 -0.58 23.31
N VAL A 176 -10.83 0.39 22.41
CA VAL A 176 -10.17 0.19 21.11
C VAL A 176 -8.80 0.86 21.00
N ARG A 177 -7.97 0.26 20.15
CA ARG A 177 -6.67 0.79 19.73
C ARG A 177 -6.50 0.64 18.22
N LEU A 178 -6.07 1.70 17.54
CA LEU A 178 -5.67 1.61 16.14
C LEU A 178 -4.32 0.90 16.05
N SER A 179 -4.16 0.03 15.04
CA SER A 179 -2.97 -0.80 14.84
C SER A 179 -2.56 -0.87 13.38
N ASP A 180 -1.44 -1.55 13.12
CA ASP A 180 -0.91 -1.80 11.78
C ASP A 180 -0.56 -0.51 11.03
N PHE A 181 0.51 0.12 11.52
CA PHE A 181 1.03 1.37 10.98
C PHE A 181 2.01 1.17 9.81
N GLY A 182 2.05 -0.03 9.23
CA GLY A 182 2.98 -0.37 8.16
C GLY A 182 2.82 0.50 6.90
N LEU A 183 1.62 1.02 6.66
CA LEU A 183 1.32 1.97 5.58
C LEU A 183 1.23 3.43 6.05
N SER A 184 1.42 3.69 7.34
CA SER A 184 1.37 5.04 7.88
C SER A 184 2.53 5.88 7.40
N VAL A 185 2.30 7.18 7.26
CA VAL A 185 3.29 8.12 6.73
C VAL A 185 3.09 9.50 7.33
N GLU A 186 4.21 10.17 7.61
CA GLU A 186 4.25 11.57 8.02
C GLU A 186 3.93 12.47 6.82
N LEU A 187 3.11 13.50 7.05
CA LEU A 187 2.74 14.47 6.05
C LEU A 187 3.89 15.45 5.79
N ASP A 188 4.15 15.70 4.52
CA ASP A 188 4.94 16.83 4.04
C ASP A 188 3.98 17.95 3.63
N GLY A 189 3.77 18.90 4.55
CA GLY A 189 2.73 19.92 4.43
C GLY A 189 1.32 19.34 4.52
N THR A 190 0.65 19.21 3.36
CA THR A 190 -0.76 18.77 3.28
C THR A 190 -0.94 17.34 2.76
N HIS A 191 0.15 16.69 2.34
CA HIS A 191 0.10 15.39 1.67
C HIS A 191 1.30 14.53 2.01
N ALA A 192 1.18 13.24 1.73
CA ALA A 192 2.30 12.30 1.74
C ALA A 192 2.21 11.35 0.55
N TYR A 193 3.20 10.47 0.42
CA TYR A 193 3.21 9.45 -0.64
C TYR A 193 3.45 8.07 -0.03
N ILE A 194 2.69 7.10 -0.51
CA ILE A 194 2.85 5.69 -0.13
C ILE A 194 2.87 4.81 -1.38
N PRO A 195 3.39 3.58 -1.32
CA PRO A 195 3.24 2.61 -2.40
C PRO A 195 1.76 2.44 -2.81
N PRO A 196 1.43 1.99 -4.03
CA PRO A 196 0.05 1.74 -4.49
C PRO A 196 -0.56 0.49 -3.82
N LEU A 197 -0.48 0.43 -2.50
CA LEU A 197 -0.93 -0.63 -1.60
C LEU A 197 -2.03 -0.08 -0.70
N GLY A 198 -2.80 -0.99 -0.11
CA GLY A 198 -3.95 -0.69 0.73
C GLY A 198 -5.13 -1.60 0.39
N THR A 199 -6.16 -1.54 1.21
CA THR A 199 -7.32 -2.44 1.07
C THR A 199 -8.37 -1.82 0.14
N PRO A 200 -8.63 -2.38 -1.06
CA PRO A 200 -9.49 -1.79 -2.08
C PRO A 200 -10.86 -1.29 -1.58
N ASP A 201 -11.44 -2.01 -0.63
CA ASP A 201 -12.73 -1.70 0.00
C ASP A 201 -12.78 -0.35 0.71
N TYR A 202 -11.64 0.12 1.21
CA TYR A 202 -11.54 1.32 2.04
C TYR A 202 -10.84 2.47 1.33
N LEU A 203 -10.39 2.25 0.08
CA LEU A 203 -9.71 3.28 -0.70
C LEU A 203 -10.71 4.35 -1.18
N PRO A 204 -10.43 5.64 -0.95
CA PRO A 204 -11.25 6.72 -1.46
C PRO A 204 -11.18 6.81 -2.99
N PRO A 205 -12.15 7.45 -3.65
CA PRO A 205 -12.26 7.41 -5.09
C PRO A 205 -11.06 8.05 -5.81
N GLU A 206 -10.49 9.11 -5.26
CA GLU A 206 -9.32 9.77 -5.84
C GLU A 206 -8.06 8.90 -5.81
N ARG A 207 -7.96 7.91 -4.90
CA ARG A 207 -6.80 7.01 -4.82
C ARG A 207 -6.66 6.10 -6.04
N TRP A 208 -7.76 5.78 -6.70
CA TRP A 208 -7.77 4.97 -7.92
C TRP A 208 -7.43 5.78 -9.17
N ARG A 209 -7.63 7.10 -9.12
CA ARG A 209 -7.35 8.04 -10.21
C ARG A 209 -6.00 8.74 -10.05
N ALA A 210 -5.42 8.65 -8.85
CA ALA A 210 -4.16 9.28 -8.51
C ALA A 210 -3.04 8.72 -9.39
N PRO A 211 -2.29 9.58 -10.09
CA PRO A 211 -1.12 9.14 -10.84
C PRO A 211 -0.13 8.44 -9.91
N LEU A 212 0.38 7.28 -10.34
CA LEU A 212 1.52 6.66 -9.69
C LEU A 212 2.77 7.47 -10.07
N GLY A 213 3.23 8.31 -9.14
CA GLY A 213 4.46 9.09 -9.31
C GLY A 213 5.69 8.32 -8.82
N GLU A 214 6.87 8.86 -9.08
CA GLU A 214 8.15 8.29 -8.61
C GLU A 214 8.22 8.14 -7.07
N ARG A 215 7.48 8.97 -6.33
CA ARG A 215 7.37 8.91 -4.86
C ARG A 215 6.27 7.97 -4.36
N GLY A 216 5.44 7.43 -5.26
CA GLY A 216 4.25 6.65 -4.95
C GLY A 216 2.95 7.39 -5.25
N VAL A 217 1.88 6.94 -4.60
CA VAL A 217 0.53 7.51 -4.70
C VAL A 217 0.33 8.54 -3.60
N GLN A 218 -0.20 9.70 -3.96
CA GLN A 218 -0.45 10.79 -3.02
C GLN A 218 -1.61 10.47 -2.07
N ILE A 219 -1.43 10.78 -0.79
CA ILE A 219 -2.41 10.55 0.28
C ILE A 219 -2.56 11.78 1.18
N ARG A 220 -3.68 11.84 1.90
CA ARG A 220 -4.07 12.94 2.78
C ARG A 220 -4.72 12.39 4.04
N ARG A 221 -4.90 13.24 5.06
CA ARG A 221 -5.78 12.93 6.21
C ARG A 221 -7.19 12.54 5.76
N SER A 222 -7.71 13.20 4.72
CA SER A 222 -9.02 12.89 4.15
C SER A 222 -9.13 11.49 3.53
N THR A 223 -8.01 10.77 3.33
CA THR A 223 -8.00 9.34 2.99
C THR A 223 -8.52 8.50 4.15
N ASP A 224 -8.06 8.76 5.38
CA ASP A 224 -8.54 8.02 6.56
C ASP A 224 -9.98 8.40 6.90
N ILE A 225 -10.37 9.66 6.68
CA ILE A 225 -11.76 10.13 6.88
C ILE A 225 -12.73 9.36 6.00
N TRP A 226 -12.39 9.11 4.74
CA TRP A 226 -13.21 8.26 3.87
C TRP A 226 -13.38 6.85 4.43
N ALA A 227 -12.27 6.21 4.81
CA ALA A 227 -12.29 4.88 5.38
C ALA A 227 -13.11 4.79 6.68
N LEU A 228 -13.04 5.83 7.52
CA LEU A 228 -13.89 5.99 8.70
C LEU A 228 -15.38 6.03 8.34
N GLY A 229 -15.76 6.74 7.27
CA GLY A 229 -17.14 6.78 6.78
C GLY A 229 -17.71 5.41 6.42
N ILE A 230 -16.90 4.58 5.75
CA ILE A 230 -17.24 3.18 5.44
C ILE A 230 -17.41 2.38 6.73
N MET A 231 -16.46 2.50 7.66
CA MET A 231 -16.47 1.78 8.92
C MET A 231 -17.65 2.16 9.81
N ILE A 232 -18.06 3.43 9.85
CA ILE A 232 -19.28 3.87 10.57
C ILE A 232 -20.49 3.07 10.06
N HIS A 233 -20.68 3.02 8.74
CA HIS A 233 -21.79 2.26 8.15
C HIS A 233 -21.72 0.77 8.50
N GLN A 234 -20.53 0.16 8.39
CA GLN A 234 -20.32 -1.26 8.69
C GLN A 234 -20.63 -1.60 10.15
N VAL A 235 -20.19 -0.78 11.10
CA VAL A 235 -20.42 -1.01 12.54
C VAL A 235 -21.91 -1.10 12.87
N PHE A 236 -22.73 -0.23 12.31
CA PHE A 236 -24.18 -0.22 12.61
C PHE A 236 -25.01 -1.20 11.78
N THR A 237 -24.46 -1.71 10.67
CA THR A 237 -25.16 -2.65 9.78
C THR A 237 -24.74 -4.10 9.96
N GLY A 238 -23.77 -4.36 10.83
CA GLY A 238 -23.20 -5.70 11.01
C GLY A 238 -22.24 -6.09 9.88
N GLY A 239 -21.54 -5.14 9.26
CA GLY A 239 -20.50 -5.38 8.26
C GLY A 239 -20.88 -5.05 6.82
N ALA A 240 -22.11 -4.60 6.55
CA ALA A 240 -22.49 -4.19 5.20
C ALA A 240 -21.76 -2.90 4.77
N SER A 241 -21.28 -2.89 3.53
CA SER A 241 -20.68 -1.71 2.91
C SER A 241 -21.75 -0.72 2.43
N PRO A 242 -21.52 0.62 2.52
CA PRO A 242 -22.41 1.60 1.91
C PRO A 242 -22.38 1.56 0.37
N PHE A 243 -21.33 0.96 -0.20
CA PHE A 243 -21.19 0.72 -1.64
C PHE A 243 -21.55 -0.73 -1.97
N PRO A 244 -22.47 -0.97 -2.94
CA PRO A 244 -22.89 -2.31 -3.31
C PRO A 244 -21.78 -3.10 -4.00
N GLY A 245 -21.77 -4.42 -3.77
CA GLY A 245 -20.85 -5.34 -4.44
C GLY A 245 -20.47 -6.52 -3.55
N ALA A 246 -20.46 -7.72 -4.13
CA ALA A 246 -20.06 -8.94 -3.43
C ALA A 246 -18.55 -9.00 -3.18
N THR A 247 -17.75 -8.42 -4.07
CA THR A 247 -16.28 -8.42 -3.99
C THR A 247 -15.73 -7.04 -3.66
N PRO A 248 -14.50 -6.96 -3.13
CA PRO A 248 -13.87 -5.67 -2.88
C PRO A 248 -13.73 -4.79 -4.12
N ALA A 249 -13.37 -5.40 -5.25
CA ALA A 249 -13.28 -4.69 -6.53
C ALA A 249 -14.64 -4.12 -6.97
N ALA A 250 -15.74 -4.86 -6.78
CA ALA A 250 -17.07 -4.37 -7.13
C ALA A 250 -17.51 -3.19 -6.26
N ARG A 251 -17.20 -3.24 -4.96
CA ARG A 251 -17.50 -2.12 -4.04
C ARG A 251 -16.66 -0.89 -4.34
N ALA A 252 -15.37 -1.08 -4.64
CA ALA A 252 -14.50 0.01 -5.10
C ALA A 252 -15.02 0.65 -6.40
N ALA A 253 -15.47 -0.16 -7.37
CA ALA A 253 -16.11 0.34 -8.59
C ALA A 253 -17.39 1.13 -8.29
N ALA A 254 -18.24 0.63 -7.39
CA ALA A 254 -19.45 1.34 -6.99
C ALA A 254 -19.15 2.67 -6.27
N ALA A 255 -18.07 2.75 -5.49
CA ALA A 255 -17.58 4.00 -4.93
C ALA A 255 -17.14 5.00 -6.01
N GLN A 256 -16.53 4.53 -7.11
CA GLN A 256 -16.20 5.37 -8.26
C GLN A 256 -17.44 5.91 -8.98
N GLU A 257 -18.46 5.07 -9.17
CA GLU A 257 -19.74 5.48 -9.77
C GLU A 257 -20.44 6.55 -8.93
N TYR A 258 -20.45 6.36 -7.61
CA TYR A 258 -20.94 7.37 -6.66
C TYR A 258 -20.16 8.67 -6.77
N ALA A 259 -18.83 8.61 -6.75
CA ALA A 259 -17.98 9.79 -6.85
C ALA A 259 -18.10 10.53 -8.20
N ALA A 260 -18.54 9.83 -9.25
CA ALA A 260 -18.83 10.42 -10.55
C ALA A 260 -20.27 10.96 -10.67
N GLY A 261 -21.06 10.93 -9.59
CA GLY A 261 -22.46 11.37 -9.59
C GLY A 261 -23.42 10.44 -10.34
N ARG A 262 -22.98 9.24 -10.71
CA ARG A 262 -23.78 8.25 -11.47
C ARG A 262 -24.56 7.29 -10.57
N ALA A 263 -24.26 7.27 -9.28
CA ALA A 263 -24.98 6.48 -8.29
C ALA A 263 -25.17 7.30 -6.99
N PRO A 264 -26.25 7.09 -6.22
CA PRO A 264 -26.42 7.73 -4.92
C PRO A 264 -25.62 7.01 -3.83
N LEU A 265 -25.23 7.74 -2.78
CA LEU A 265 -24.73 7.13 -1.55
C LEU A 265 -25.88 6.42 -0.84
N ARG A 266 -25.74 5.10 -0.62
CA ARG A 266 -26.72 4.31 0.12
C ARG A 266 -26.29 4.26 1.58
N MET A 267 -27.08 4.88 2.45
CA MET A 267 -26.87 4.83 3.89
C MET A 267 -28.05 4.10 4.55
N ASP A 268 -27.77 2.99 5.20
CA ASP A 268 -28.80 2.17 5.86
C ASP A 268 -29.47 2.92 7.03
N MET A 269 -30.77 2.69 7.21
CA MET A 269 -31.55 3.30 8.29
C MET A 269 -31.19 2.76 9.67
N ARG A 270 -30.56 1.58 9.75
CA ARG A 270 -29.95 1.03 10.96
C ARG A 270 -28.82 1.91 11.50
N VAL A 271 -28.16 2.70 10.63
CA VAL A 271 -27.19 3.72 11.06
C VAL A 271 -27.96 4.86 11.75
N PRO A 272 -27.67 5.18 13.04
CA PRO A 272 -28.39 6.23 13.76
C PRO A 272 -28.22 7.62 13.10
N PRO A 273 -29.19 8.54 13.23
CA PRO A 273 -29.19 9.81 12.47
C PRO A 273 -27.90 10.64 12.58
N LEU A 274 -27.34 10.78 13.79
CA LEU A 274 -26.06 11.47 14.01
C LEU A 274 -24.93 10.82 13.21
N TRP A 275 -24.79 9.51 13.33
CA TRP A 275 -23.75 8.74 12.66
C TRP A 275 -23.93 8.65 11.16
N ARG A 276 -25.18 8.64 10.68
CA ARG A 276 -25.51 8.70 9.25
C ARG A 276 -25.11 10.04 8.64
N GLY A 277 -25.29 11.16 9.36
CA GLY A 277 -24.76 12.46 8.95
C GLY A 277 -23.23 12.48 8.91
N LEU A 278 -22.57 12.01 9.98
CA LEU A 278 -21.10 11.93 10.04
C LEU A 278 -20.52 11.05 8.93
N ALA A 279 -21.12 9.89 8.68
CA ALA A 279 -20.71 8.99 7.61
C ALA A 279 -20.89 9.61 6.23
N ALA A 280 -21.97 10.36 5.99
CA ALA A 280 -22.17 11.08 4.74
C ALA A 280 -21.10 12.15 4.52
N ASP A 281 -20.78 12.94 5.55
CA ASP A 281 -19.71 13.94 5.51
C ASP A 281 -18.34 13.28 5.22
N CYS A 282 -18.05 12.17 5.90
CA CYS A 282 -16.85 11.38 5.69
C CYS A 282 -16.77 10.79 4.27
N LEU A 283 -17.91 10.48 3.65
CA LEU A 283 -18.00 9.90 2.31
C LEU A 283 -18.22 10.96 1.23
N THR A 284 -18.04 12.25 1.53
CA THR A 284 -18.01 13.32 0.52
C THR A 284 -17.02 12.93 -0.57
N ALA A 285 -17.46 12.90 -1.84
CA ALA A 285 -16.67 12.33 -2.94
C ALA A 285 -15.36 13.07 -3.20
N ASP A 286 -15.41 14.40 -3.27
CA ASP A 286 -14.24 15.24 -3.49
C ASP A 286 -13.39 15.33 -2.22
N HIS A 287 -12.07 15.16 -2.37
CA HIS A 287 -11.18 15.10 -1.22
C HIS A 287 -10.96 16.46 -0.56
N ALA A 288 -11.12 17.59 -1.29
CA ALA A 288 -10.92 18.93 -0.79
C ALA A 288 -12.13 19.35 0.07
N ASP A 289 -13.34 19.05 -0.39
CA ASP A 289 -14.55 19.24 0.41
C ASP A 289 -14.51 18.33 1.65
N ARG A 290 -14.13 17.06 1.48
CA ARG A 290 -13.98 16.11 2.58
C ARG A 290 -12.93 16.54 3.62
N ALA A 291 -11.92 17.32 3.22
CA ALA A 291 -10.87 17.78 4.13
C ALA A 291 -11.38 18.74 5.21
N ALA A 292 -12.57 19.33 5.06
CA ALA A 292 -13.21 20.11 6.12
C ALA A 292 -13.66 19.25 7.32
N HIS A 293 -13.81 17.94 7.14
CA HIS A 293 -14.28 17.00 8.15
C HIS A 293 -13.12 16.26 8.83
N THR A 294 -12.28 17.01 9.55
CA THR A 294 -11.14 16.42 10.28
C THR A 294 -11.60 15.47 11.40
N ALA A 295 -10.73 14.56 11.83
CA ALA A 295 -11.05 13.63 12.92
C ALA A 295 -11.43 14.38 14.21
N GLU A 296 -10.80 15.53 14.48
CA GLU A 296 -11.11 16.42 15.60
C GLU A 296 -12.51 17.03 15.48
N SER A 297 -12.89 17.52 14.29
CA SER A 297 -14.20 18.14 14.08
C SER A 297 -15.34 17.11 14.17
N LEU A 298 -15.10 15.90 13.66
CA LEU A 298 -16.02 14.76 13.82
C LEU A 298 -16.15 14.36 15.30
N LEU A 299 -15.04 14.25 16.03
CA LEU A 299 -15.04 13.92 17.45
C LEU A 299 -15.81 14.96 18.29
N ALA A 300 -15.61 16.25 18.01
CA ALA A 300 -16.35 17.33 18.67
C ALA A 300 -17.87 17.20 18.48
N ARG A 301 -18.31 16.87 17.25
CA ARG A 301 -19.73 16.64 16.94
C ARG A 301 -20.30 15.41 17.64
N VAL A 302 -19.52 14.33 17.72
CA VAL A 302 -19.93 13.12 18.46
C VAL A 302 -20.13 13.44 19.94
N ARG A 303 -19.21 14.20 20.56
CA ARG A 303 -19.31 14.62 21.96
C ARG A 303 -20.52 15.53 22.20
N ALA A 304 -20.71 16.56 21.37
CA ALA A 304 -21.89 17.44 21.46
C ALA A 304 -23.22 16.70 21.25
N GLY A 305 -23.24 15.69 20.38
CA GLY A 305 -24.41 14.84 20.15
C GLY A 305 -24.80 13.96 21.34
N ARG A 306 -23.86 13.63 22.23
CA ARG A 306 -24.13 12.88 23.48
C ARG A 306 -24.71 13.77 24.58
N GLU A 307 -24.37 15.06 24.57
CA GLU A 307 -24.83 16.03 25.57
C GLU A 307 -26.24 16.55 25.31
N ARG A 308 -26.76 16.41 24.08
CA ARG A 308 -28.16 16.73 23.77
C ARG A 308 -29.10 15.70 24.41
N PRO A 309 -30.02 16.10 25.30
CA PRO A 309 -31.08 15.22 25.77
C PRO A 309 -31.90 14.73 24.58
N ALA A 310 -32.29 13.46 24.58
CA ALA A 310 -33.23 12.96 23.58
C ALA A 310 -34.48 13.86 23.61
N PRO A 311 -35.00 14.32 22.45
CA PRO A 311 -36.24 15.07 22.44
C PRO A 311 -37.32 14.19 23.05
N SER A 312 -37.88 14.63 24.19
CA SER A 312 -39.06 14.02 24.78
C SER A 312 -40.17 14.07 23.74
N SER A 313 -40.60 12.91 23.23
CA SER A 313 -41.71 12.82 22.30
C SER A 313 -42.92 13.55 22.90
N PRO A 314 -43.52 14.54 22.21
CA PRO A 314 -44.78 15.11 22.67
C PRO A 314 -45.86 14.01 22.64
N PRO A 315 -46.83 14.01 23.56
CA PRO A 315 -47.88 13.00 23.57
C PRO A 315 -48.65 13.02 22.25
N HIS A 316 -48.67 11.87 21.56
CA HIS A 316 -49.41 11.66 20.32
C HIS A 316 -50.89 12.01 20.50
N ARG A 317 -51.32 13.17 19.97
CA ARG A 317 -52.73 13.41 19.69
C ARG A 317 -53.11 12.64 18.42
N ARG A 318 -53.96 11.63 18.57
CA ARG A 318 -54.58 10.89 17.46
C ARG A 318 -55.44 11.87 16.63
N GLY A 319 -54.97 12.22 15.44
CA GLY A 319 -55.73 12.93 14.40
C GLY A 319 -55.90 12.04 13.17
N ARG A 320 -57.15 11.85 12.75
CA ARG A 320 -57.60 10.92 11.69
C ARG A 320 -57.37 11.53 10.29
N THR A 321 -56.88 10.69 9.37
CA THR A 321 -57.17 10.58 7.92
C THR A 321 -57.28 11.84 7.03
N ALA A 322 -56.50 11.88 5.94
CA ALA A 322 -57.03 11.92 4.57
C ALA A 322 -55.92 11.64 3.53
N LEU A 323 -56.19 10.67 2.65
CA LEU A 323 -55.39 10.26 1.51
C LEU A 323 -55.84 11.09 0.29
N ALA A 324 -54.91 11.62 -0.52
CA ALA A 324 -55.22 12.07 -1.87
C ALA A 324 -54.02 11.78 -2.79
N ALA A 325 -54.22 10.80 -3.67
CA ALA A 325 -53.34 10.47 -4.78
C ALA A 325 -53.74 11.28 -6.02
N THR A 326 -52.79 11.65 -6.86
CA THR A 326 -53.08 11.93 -8.28
C THR A 326 -51.88 11.57 -9.15
N LEU A 327 -52.12 10.62 -10.04
CA LEU A 327 -51.30 10.24 -11.20
C LEU A 327 -51.71 11.10 -12.40
N ALA A 328 -50.75 11.48 -13.26
CA ALA A 328 -50.99 11.68 -14.68
C ALA A 328 -49.68 11.51 -15.47
N ALA A 329 -49.82 10.93 -16.66
CA ALA A 329 -48.78 10.29 -17.45
C ALA A 329 -48.70 10.90 -18.86
N VAL A 330 -47.51 10.81 -19.47
CA VAL A 330 -47.21 10.59 -20.92
C VAL A 330 -47.53 11.71 -21.93
N VAL A 331 -46.56 12.02 -22.81
CA VAL A 331 -46.60 11.78 -24.29
C VAL A 331 -45.27 12.21 -24.95
N CYS A 332 -44.77 11.35 -25.84
CA CYS A 332 -43.63 11.48 -26.73
C CYS A 332 -43.88 12.45 -27.90
N GLY A 333 -42.80 12.96 -28.50
CA GLY A 333 -42.82 13.59 -29.83
C GLY A 333 -41.45 13.55 -30.49
N ALA A 334 -41.32 12.72 -31.53
CA ALA A 334 -40.15 12.59 -32.40
C ALA A 334 -40.10 13.71 -33.45
N GLY A 335 -38.92 13.98 -34.01
CA GLY A 335 -38.75 14.82 -35.20
C GLY A 335 -37.32 14.76 -35.72
N ALA A 336 -37.11 13.98 -36.79
CA ALA A 336 -35.88 13.91 -37.57
C ALA A 336 -35.83 15.00 -38.66
N GLY A 337 -34.63 15.33 -39.15
CA GLY A 337 -34.45 16.21 -40.32
C GLY A 337 -32.98 16.50 -40.68
N TRP A 338 -32.38 15.64 -41.50
CA TRP A 338 -31.60 15.88 -42.75
C TRP A 338 -31.31 17.36 -43.14
N ALA A 339 -30.24 17.78 -43.83
CA ALA A 339 -29.14 17.14 -44.56
C ALA A 339 -28.11 18.22 -44.98
N GLU A 340 -26.94 17.74 -45.46
CA GLU A 340 -26.11 18.29 -46.57
C GLU A 340 -25.51 19.71 -46.44
N SER A 341 -24.36 20.06 -47.01
CA SER A 341 -23.34 19.45 -47.86
C SER A 341 -22.17 20.45 -47.90
N GLY A 342 -20.96 20.03 -48.30
CA GLY A 342 -19.87 21.01 -48.48
C GLY A 342 -18.49 20.37 -48.62
N ARG A 343 -18.17 20.03 -49.86
CA ARG A 343 -16.98 19.36 -50.39
C ARG A 343 -15.84 20.38 -50.61
N GLU A 344 -14.57 19.98 -50.42
CA GLU A 344 -13.47 20.06 -51.42
C GLU A 344 -12.06 19.81 -50.81
N ASP A 345 -11.57 18.60 -51.07
CA ASP A 345 -10.35 18.26 -51.82
C ASP A 345 -9.05 19.13 -51.77
N ARG A 346 -8.02 18.48 -51.17
CA ARG A 346 -6.75 18.03 -51.80
C ARG A 346 -5.48 18.93 -51.77
N PRO A 347 -4.26 18.39 -52.06
CA PRO A 347 -3.23 18.14 -51.03
C PRO A 347 -1.85 18.78 -51.35
N VAL A 348 -0.88 18.72 -50.42
CA VAL A 348 0.53 19.00 -50.73
C VAL A 348 1.50 17.92 -50.21
N ARG A 349 2.04 17.22 -51.21
CA ARG A 349 3.32 16.53 -51.43
C ARG A 349 4.28 16.20 -50.27
N ALA A 350 4.76 14.97 -50.38
CA ALA A 350 6.01 14.40 -49.91
C ALA A 350 7.27 15.09 -50.49
N GLY A 351 8.34 15.08 -49.70
CA GLY A 351 9.72 15.29 -50.15
C GLY A 351 10.60 14.13 -49.67
N THR A 352 11.31 13.53 -50.61
CA THR A 352 12.24 12.40 -50.43
C THR A 352 13.69 12.89 -50.52
N MET A 353 14.60 12.08 -49.98
CA MET A 353 16.04 11.94 -50.26
C MET A 353 17.02 12.80 -49.44
N ALA A 354 17.88 12.15 -48.66
CA ALA A 354 19.28 12.01 -49.05
C ALA A 354 20.00 10.93 -48.22
N SER A 355 20.76 10.12 -48.95
CA SER A 355 21.72 9.10 -48.55
C SER A 355 23.01 9.75 -48.01
N GLY A 356 23.76 9.05 -47.15
CA GLY A 356 25.10 9.49 -46.77
C GLY A 356 25.88 8.57 -45.82
N ARG A 357 26.69 7.70 -46.44
CA ARG A 357 28.00 7.20 -46.00
C ARG A 357 28.12 6.07 -44.96
N THR A 358 28.43 4.92 -45.54
CA THR A 358 29.35 3.89 -45.04
C THR A 358 30.69 4.48 -44.56
N GLY A 359 31.16 3.97 -43.43
CA GLY A 359 32.50 4.18 -42.90
C GLY A 359 32.96 2.91 -42.20
N GLN A 360 33.72 2.09 -42.93
CA GLN A 360 34.57 1.03 -42.39
C GLN A 360 35.74 1.70 -41.67
N ALA A 361 36.02 1.29 -40.43
CA ALA A 361 37.29 1.57 -39.77
C ALA A 361 37.75 0.28 -39.06
N ALA A 362 38.90 -0.21 -39.53
CA ALA A 362 39.65 -1.31 -38.96
C ALA A 362 40.27 -0.90 -37.61
N GLY A 363 40.66 -1.94 -36.85
CA GLY A 363 40.96 -1.88 -35.43
C GLY A 363 42.08 -0.94 -35.01
N ASP A 364 41.84 -0.32 -33.87
CA ASP A 364 42.84 0.10 -32.92
C ASP A 364 42.33 -0.28 -31.53
N GLY A 365 43.22 -0.71 -30.63
CA GLY A 365 42.93 -1.37 -29.35
C GLY A 365 42.32 -0.46 -28.27
N ARG A 366 41.33 0.36 -28.63
CA ARG A 366 40.53 1.15 -27.69
C ARG A 366 39.42 0.27 -27.15
N SER A 367 39.46 -0.03 -25.86
CA SER A 367 38.31 -0.63 -25.17
C SER A 367 37.09 0.24 -25.40
N THR A 368 36.09 -0.27 -26.12
CA THR A 368 34.80 0.41 -26.26
C THR A 368 34.23 0.62 -24.86
N ARG A 369 33.70 1.81 -24.57
CA ARG A 369 33.08 2.12 -23.28
C ARG A 369 31.61 2.42 -23.47
N VAL A 370 30.83 2.09 -22.44
CA VAL A 370 29.43 2.48 -22.31
C VAL A 370 29.22 3.26 -21.03
N GLU A 371 28.39 4.28 -21.10
CA GLU A 371 27.96 5.04 -19.94
C GLU A 371 26.74 4.38 -19.31
N VAL A 372 26.79 4.21 -17.98
CA VAL A 372 25.70 3.66 -17.20
C VAL A 372 24.58 4.69 -17.08
N PHE A 373 23.38 4.26 -17.46
CA PHE A 373 22.18 5.07 -17.41
C PHE A 373 21.21 4.52 -16.36
N ASN A 374 20.91 5.32 -15.34
CA ASN A 374 19.86 5.01 -14.38
C ASN A 374 18.53 5.58 -14.89
N ALA A 375 17.49 4.75 -14.99
CA ALA A 375 16.19 5.16 -15.49
C ALA A 375 15.46 6.09 -14.50
N GLU A 376 15.81 6.06 -13.21
CA GLU A 376 15.26 6.95 -12.18
C GLU A 376 15.95 8.33 -12.19
N LYS A 377 15.18 9.42 -12.37
CA LYS A 377 15.73 10.78 -12.48
C LYS A 377 16.52 11.22 -11.25
N ARG A 378 16.04 10.87 -10.03
CA ARG A 378 16.73 11.16 -8.76
C ARG A 378 18.15 10.58 -8.69
N CYS A 379 18.40 9.49 -9.41
CA CYS A 379 19.68 8.81 -9.45
C CYS A 379 20.59 9.29 -10.58
N ARG A 380 20.23 10.40 -11.25
CA ARG A 380 21.03 11.00 -12.31
C ARG A 380 21.81 12.25 -11.88
N ALA A 381 21.82 12.55 -10.59
CA ALA A 381 22.63 13.64 -10.05
C ALA A 381 24.12 13.37 -10.35
N PRO A 382 24.83 14.30 -11.04
CA PRO A 382 26.23 14.09 -11.42
C PRO A 382 27.11 13.80 -10.20
N GLY A 383 27.88 12.71 -10.25
CA GLY A 383 28.81 12.33 -9.18
C GLY A 383 28.17 11.78 -7.90
N SER A 384 26.85 11.60 -7.85
CA SER A 384 26.17 10.97 -6.71
C SER A 384 26.52 9.48 -6.61
N ARG A 385 26.97 9.07 -5.43
CA ARG A 385 27.21 7.66 -5.07
C ARG A 385 26.28 7.17 -3.97
N ASP A 386 25.06 7.69 -3.93
CA ASP A 386 24.01 7.17 -3.04
C ASP A 386 23.86 5.65 -3.27
N GLU A 387 23.98 4.88 -2.20
CA GLU A 387 23.90 3.41 -2.23
C GLU A 387 22.54 2.95 -2.79
N LEU A 388 21.48 3.74 -2.58
CA LEU A 388 20.13 3.49 -3.09
C LEU A 388 20.05 3.63 -4.62
N CYS A 389 20.97 4.38 -5.23
CA CYS A 389 21.02 4.64 -6.67
C CYS A 389 21.99 3.73 -7.43
N SER A 390 22.63 2.80 -6.72
CA SER A 390 23.53 1.82 -7.32
C SER A 390 22.78 0.79 -8.17
N LEU A 391 23.38 0.42 -9.30
CA LEU A 391 22.93 -0.63 -10.19
C LEU A 391 23.87 -1.84 -10.07
N GLY A 392 23.30 -3.04 -10.23
CA GLY A 392 24.07 -4.28 -10.27
C GLY A 392 24.60 -4.57 -11.66
N LEU A 393 25.63 -5.41 -11.72
CA LEU A 393 26.10 -6.06 -12.94
C LEU A 393 25.84 -7.55 -12.79
N ALA A 394 25.23 -8.18 -13.79
CA ALA A 394 24.82 -9.58 -13.69
C ALA A 394 26.01 -10.53 -13.78
N ILE A 395 25.89 -11.67 -13.11
CA ILE A 395 26.83 -12.79 -13.19
C ILE A 395 26.61 -13.57 -14.49
N ASP A 396 25.39 -14.07 -14.72
CA ASP A 396 25.00 -14.81 -15.92
C ASP A 396 23.85 -14.06 -16.63
N PRO A 397 24.03 -13.63 -17.90
CA PRO A 397 23.02 -12.88 -18.64
C PRO A 397 21.88 -13.78 -19.18
N LEU A 398 21.98 -15.10 -19.04
CA LEU A 398 20.93 -16.08 -19.41
C LEU A 398 19.99 -16.39 -18.23
N GLU A 399 20.43 -16.16 -17.00
CA GLU A 399 19.64 -16.34 -15.79
C GLU A 399 18.81 -15.09 -15.44
N PRO A 400 17.72 -15.22 -14.66
CA PRO A 400 16.95 -14.07 -14.20
C PRO A 400 17.82 -13.01 -13.50
N TYR A 401 17.53 -11.74 -13.73
CA TYR A 401 18.26 -10.62 -13.15
C TYR A 401 17.78 -10.36 -11.70
N THR A 402 18.37 -11.08 -10.74
CA THR A 402 18.05 -11.05 -9.30
C THR A 402 19.28 -10.68 -8.45
N ALA A 403 19.14 -10.57 -7.12
CA ALA A 403 20.27 -10.23 -6.25
C ALA A 403 21.33 -11.34 -6.16
N GLU A 404 20.92 -12.59 -6.36
CA GLU A 404 21.79 -13.76 -6.33
C GLU A 404 22.62 -13.87 -7.61
N ASN A 405 22.16 -13.21 -8.68
CA ASN A 405 22.79 -13.20 -10.01
C ASN A 405 23.48 -11.85 -10.31
N VAL A 406 23.94 -11.10 -9.31
CA VAL A 406 24.76 -9.88 -9.50
C VAL A 406 26.06 -9.94 -8.73
N VAL A 407 27.11 -9.35 -9.29
CA VAL A 407 28.39 -9.20 -8.58
C VAL A 407 28.28 -8.15 -7.47
N THR A 408 29.19 -8.23 -6.51
CA THR A 408 29.33 -7.26 -5.42
C THR A 408 29.66 -5.85 -5.90
N THR A 409 30.42 -5.74 -7.00
CA THR A 409 30.75 -4.46 -7.63
C THR A 409 29.49 -3.73 -8.07
N ARG A 410 29.33 -2.49 -7.58
CA ARG A 410 28.20 -1.60 -7.89
C ARG A 410 28.61 -0.54 -8.89
N VAL A 411 27.65 -0.10 -9.71
CA VAL A 411 27.84 0.98 -10.69
C VAL A 411 26.73 2.02 -10.58
N TRP A 412 27.03 3.28 -10.88
CA TRP A 412 26.13 4.42 -10.76
C TRP A 412 25.93 5.10 -12.10
N HIS A 413 24.92 5.98 -12.17
CA HIS A 413 24.72 6.80 -13.35
C HIS A 413 25.97 7.61 -13.69
N GLY A 414 26.37 7.59 -14.97
CA GLY A 414 27.57 8.27 -15.45
C GLY A 414 28.85 7.45 -15.37
N ASP A 415 28.84 6.27 -14.74
CA ASP A 415 30.01 5.39 -14.74
C ASP A 415 30.31 4.90 -16.15
N ALA A 416 31.58 5.00 -16.56
CA ALA A 416 32.04 4.58 -17.88
C ALA A 416 32.69 3.19 -17.82
N LEU A 417 31.94 2.16 -18.24
CA LEU A 417 32.36 0.76 -18.19
C LEU A 417 33.00 0.32 -19.50
N ALA A 418 34.12 -0.40 -19.41
CA ALA A 418 34.75 -1.00 -20.58
C ALA A 418 34.00 -2.28 -20.99
N VAL A 419 33.54 -2.32 -22.24
CA VAL A 419 32.82 -3.45 -22.85
C VAL A 419 33.62 -4.05 -23.98
N ASP A 420 33.45 -5.36 -24.20
CA ASP A 420 34.21 -6.10 -25.21
C ASP A 420 33.34 -6.90 -26.19
N CYS A 421 32.19 -7.41 -25.76
CA CYS A 421 31.25 -8.09 -26.63
C CYS A 421 29.80 -7.91 -26.17
N ARG A 422 28.85 -8.31 -27.02
CA ARG A 422 27.41 -8.28 -26.72
C ARG A 422 26.80 -9.67 -26.78
N LEU A 423 25.69 -9.85 -26.07
CA LEU A 423 24.80 -10.99 -26.21
C LEU A 423 23.43 -10.50 -26.67
N ALA A 424 22.96 -10.93 -27.85
CA ALA A 424 21.67 -10.47 -28.39
C ALA A 424 20.44 -11.06 -27.68
N ARG A 425 20.54 -12.28 -27.13
CA ARG A 425 19.43 -13.07 -26.58
C ARG A 425 19.77 -13.64 -25.20
N GLY A 426 19.75 -12.79 -24.18
CA GLY A 426 19.77 -13.18 -22.78
C GLY A 426 18.39 -13.08 -22.11
N ALA A 427 18.36 -13.28 -20.80
CA ALA A 427 17.18 -13.09 -19.98
C ALA A 427 16.64 -11.65 -20.14
N PRO A 428 15.32 -11.47 -20.25
CA PRO A 428 14.74 -10.15 -20.42
C PRO A 428 14.85 -9.34 -19.13
N VAL A 429 15.35 -8.11 -19.24
CA VAL A 429 15.37 -7.13 -18.15
C VAL A 429 14.45 -5.98 -18.49
N VAL A 430 13.63 -5.59 -17.51
CA VAL A 430 12.75 -4.42 -17.57
C VAL A 430 13.28 -3.37 -16.60
N ASP A 431 13.48 -2.13 -17.06
CA ASP A 431 13.88 -1.02 -16.18
C ASP A 431 12.69 -0.42 -15.43
N GLU A 432 12.95 0.59 -14.60
CA GLU A 432 11.96 1.27 -13.76
C GLU A 432 10.92 2.05 -14.56
N THR A 433 11.16 2.28 -15.85
CA THR A 433 10.25 2.97 -16.78
C THR A 433 9.46 2.01 -17.66
N GLY A 434 9.65 0.69 -17.48
CA GLY A 434 8.98 -0.35 -18.27
C GLY A 434 9.68 -0.68 -19.59
N ALA A 435 10.87 -0.12 -19.86
CA ALA A 435 11.62 -0.47 -21.07
C ALA A 435 12.22 -1.87 -20.90
N ARG A 436 12.01 -2.74 -21.89
CA ARG A 436 12.45 -4.14 -21.89
C ARG A 436 13.58 -4.38 -22.89
N SER A 437 14.62 -5.13 -22.50
CA SER A 437 15.66 -5.62 -23.41
C SER A 437 16.08 -7.05 -23.06
N THR A 438 16.40 -7.83 -24.08
CA THR A 438 17.11 -9.12 -23.97
C THR A 438 18.58 -9.01 -24.33
N ARG A 439 19.06 -7.81 -24.66
CA ARG A 439 20.45 -7.57 -25.06
C ARG A 439 21.29 -7.22 -23.85
N TRP A 440 22.49 -7.76 -23.81
CA TRP A 440 23.47 -7.56 -22.74
C TRP A 440 24.84 -7.19 -23.30
N PHE A 441 25.64 -6.49 -22.51
CA PHE A 441 27.02 -6.15 -22.81
C PHE A 441 27.92 -6.72 -21.74
N ARG A 442 28.98 -7.43 -22.13
CA ARG A 442 29.97 -7.92 -21.18
C ARG A 442 30.90 -6.77 -20.80
N VAL A 443 31.04 -6.53 -19.50
CA VAL A 443 31.86 -5.47 -18.92
C VAL A 443 33.06 -6.08 -18.19
N ARG A 444 34.19 -5.38 -18.23
CA ARG A 444 35.38 -5.73 -17.45
C ARG A 444 35.34 -5.09 -16.07
N LEU A 445 35.58 -5.88 -15.04
CA LEU A 445 35.63 -5.42 -13.65
C LEU A 445 37.06 -4.95 -13.29
N PRO A 446 37.22 -4.10 -12.25
CA PRO A 446 38.53 -3.70 -11.74
C PRO A 446 39.38 -4.89 -11.26
N ALA A 447 40.70 -4.73 -11.26
CA ALA A 447 41.62 -5.75 -10.74
C ALA A 447 41.41 -5.96 -9.23
N GLY A 448 41.28 -7.23 -8.81
CA GLY A 448 41.07 -7.62 -7.41
C GLY A 448 39.69 -8.20 -7.09
N GLU A 449 38.74 -8.16 -8.03
CA GLU A 449 37.43 -8.80 -7.88
C GLU A 449 37.52 -10.33 -8.12
N PRO A 450 36.64 -11.15 -7.48
CA PRO A 450 36.60 -12.61 -7.68
C PRO A 450 36.35 -13.02 -9.14
N ARG A 451 35.72 -12.13 -9.92
CA ARG A 451 35.48 -12.27 -11.35
C ARG A 451 36.13 -11.13 -12.12
N SER A 452 36.68 -11.45 -13.29
CA SER A 452 37.24 -10.46 -14.21
C SER A 452 36.18 -9.73 -15.04
N THR A 453 34.97 -10.30 -15.15
CA THR A 453 33.89 -9.81 -16.02
C THR A 453 32.52 -9.94 -15.37
N ALA A 454 31.59 -9.12 -15.83
CA ALA A 454 30.16 -9.17 -15.49
C ALA A 454 29.33 -8.66 -16.68
N TRP A 455 28.00 -8.54 -16.51
CA TRP A 455 27.10 -8.19 -17.60
C TRP A 455 26.21 -6.98 -17.28
N LEU A 456 26.19 -6.01 -18.19
CA LEU A 456 25.31 -4.85 -18.16
C LEU A 456 24.11 -5.07 -19.10
N PRO A 457 22.86 -5.03 -18.61
CA PRO A 457 21.69 -5.07 -19.48
C PRO A 457 21.63 -3.83 -20.37
N ALA A 458 21.25 -3.96 -21.64
CA ALA A 458 21.22 -2.82 -22.56
C ALA A 458 20.17 -1.74 -22.20
N VAL A 459 19.20 -2.05 -21.32
CA VAL A 459 18.31 -1.01 -20.74
C VAL A 459 19.03 -0.05 -19.78
N ARG A 460 20.22 -0.43 -19.30
CA ARG A 460 21.06 0.36 -18.36
C ARG A 460 22.09 1.23 -19.06
N THR A 461 21.92 1.48 -20.35
CA THR A 461 22.72 2.45 -21.10
C THR A 461 21.87 3.04 -22.22
N LYS A 462 22.20 4.27 -22.65
CA LYS A 462 21.64 4.85 -23.88
C LYS A 462 22.55 4.63 -25.09
N ASP A 463 23.76 4.15 -24.85
CA ASP A 463 24.74 3.90 -25.88
C ASP A 463 24.34 2.70 -26.73
N ARG A 464 24.71 2.76 -28.01
CA ARG A 464 24.50 1.67 -28.97
C ARG A 464 25.84 1.27 -29.60
N PRO A 465 26.80 0.75 -28.82
CA PRO A 465 28.11 0.41 -29.32
C PRO A 465 28.01 -0.74 -30.34
N GLN A 466 28.81 -0.65 -31.41
CA GLN A 466 28.97 -1.76 -32.34
C GLN A 466 30.00 -2.74 -31.77
N LEU A 467 29.51 -3.84 -31.19
CA LEU A 467 30.33 -4.88 -30.55
C LEU A 467 30.10 -6.23 -31.25
N PRO A 468 31.14 -7.09 -31.32
CA PRO A 468 30.98 -8.47 -31.77
C PRO A 468 30.10 -9.27 -30.80
N GLU A 469 29.47 -10.34 -31.28
CA GLU A 469 28.77 -11.29 -30.40
C GLU A 469 29.79 -12.03 -29.51
N CYS A 470 29.42 -12.27 -28.25
CA CYS A 470 30.29 -13.00 -27.33
C CYS A 470 30.45 -14.48 -27.75
N PRO A 471 31.67 -15.03 -27.70
CA PRO A 471 31.88 -16.45 -28.01
C PRO A 471 31.16 -17.34 -26.99
N GLY A 472 30.53 -18.43 -27.44
CA GLY A 472 29.58 -19.22 -26.63
C GLY A 472 30.12 -19.84 -25.34
N ARG A 473 31.45 -20.02 -25.19
CA ARG A 473 32.07 -20.44 -23.92
C ARG A 473 32.08 -19.32 -22.88
N ALA A 474 32.18 -18.06 -23.31
CA ALA A 474 32.40 -16.92 -22.45
C ALA A 474 31.11 -16.23 -21.94
N VAL A 475 29.98 -16.93 -22.05
CA VAL A 475 28.67 -16.50 -21.52
C VAL A 475 28.46 -17.02 -20.09
N ARG A 476 29.20 -18.07 -19.68
CA ARG A 476 29.07 -18.76 -18.38
C ARG A 476 30.28 -18.58 -17.43
N ASP A 477 31.35 -17.94 -17.91
CA ASP A 477 32.52 -17.56 -17.11
C ASP A 477 32.24 -16.22 -16.39
#